data_AF-A0A0P0M4H5-F1
#
_entry.id   AF-A0A0P0M4H5-F1
#
_cell.length_a   1.000
_cell.length_b   1.000
_cell.length_c   1.000
_cell.angle_alpha   90.00
_cell.angle_beta   90.00
_cell.angle_gamma   90.00
#
_symmetry.space_group_name_H-M   'P 1'
#
loop_
_entity.id
_entity.type
_entity.pdbx_description
1 polymer ?
#
loop_
_entity_poly.entity_id
_entity_poly.type
_entity_poly.pdbx_seq_one_letter_code
_entity_poly.pdbx_strand_id
1 'polypeptide(L)'
;MAIFESLSAFNRRRMNGRSLSRREQIEAEYLRPLPAIRHQMKEQRSATVMRNCYVTFKLHHYSMPKEYIGKRVEIVYDADTLKIYHGLRLVTTHQRDDTLYAYTTKAPQTARTPWEL
;
A
#
# COMPACT_ATOMS: atom_id res chain seq x y z
N MET A 1 6.31 23.19 12.03
CA MET A 1 5.25 24.23 12.10
C MET A 1 5.57 25.44 11.24
N ALA A 2 6.76 26.04 11.33
CA ALA A 2 7.15 27.22 10.54
C ALA A 2 6.94 27.10 9.00
N ILE A 3 7.25 25.94 8.40
CA ILE A 3 7.05 25.72 6.96
C ILE A 3 5.56 25.79 6.58
N PHE A 4 4.69 25.21 7.41
CA PHE A 4 3.25 25.17 7.15
C PHE A 4 2.63 26.56 7.22
N GLU A 5 3.03 27.35 8.22
CA GLU A 5 2.56 28.73 8.39
C GLU A 5 3.02 29.63 7.26
N SER A 6 4.31 29.53 6.88
CA SER A 6 4.88 30.27 5.75
C SER A 6 4.17 29.93 4.43
N LEU A 7 3.93 28.64 4.17
CA LEU A 7 3.21 28.19 2.99
C LEU A 7 1.75 28.70 2.98
N SER A 8 1.08 28.69 4.13
CA SER A 8 -0.27 29.21 4.27
C SER A 8 -0.34 30.71 3.95
N ALA A 9 0.58 31.49 4.51
CA ALA A 9 0.69 32.93 4.22
C ALA A 9 0.99 33.20 2.74
N PHE A 10 1.92 32.45 2.15
CA PHE A 10 2.29 32.56 0.74
C PHE A 10 1.14 32.23 -0.22
N ASN A 11 0.35 31.19 0.10
CA ASN A 11 -0.79 30.76 -0.73
C ASN A 11 -1.97 31.73 -0.67
N ARG A 12 -2.15 32.44 0.46
CA ARG A 12 -3.20 33.47 0.63
C ARG A 12 -2.84 34.82 0.00
N ARG A 13 -1.55 35.10 -0.20
CA ARG A 13 -1.10 36.35 -0.83
C ARG A 13 -1.52 36.39 -2.31
N ARG A 14 -1.98 37.55 -2.77
CA ARG A 14 -2.24 37.81 -4.20
C ARG A 14 -0.96 37.66 -5.02
N MET A 15 -1.09 37.09 -6.22
CA MET A 15 0.03 36.95 -7.13
C MET A 15 0.32 38.28 -7.83
N ASN A 16 1.60 38.58 -8.06
CA ASN A 16 1.99 39.78 -8.80
C ASN A 16 1.35 39.76 -10.20
N GLY A 17 0.68 40.84 -10.58
CA GLY A 17 -0.01 40.96 -11.86
C GLY A 17 -1.31 40.16 -11.99
N ARG A 18 -1.86 39.59 -10.90
CA ARG A 18 -3.17 38.91 -10.90
C ARG A 18 -4.08 39.46 -9.79
N SER A 19 -5.39 39.40 -10.03
CA SER A 19 -6.42 39.76 -9.04
C SER A 19 -6.60 38.70 -7.95
N LEU A 20 -6.24 37.45 -8.24
CA LEU A 20 -6.45 36.29 -7.38
C LEU A 20 -5.17 35.83 -6.67
N SER A 21 -5.33 35.22 -5.50
CA SER A 21 -4.29 34.43 -4.83
C SER A 21 -4.18 33.01 -5.40
N ARG A 22 -3.11 32.29 -5.03
CA ARG A 22 -2.92 30.88 -5.44
C ARG A 22 -4.03 29.98 -4.92
N ARG A 23 -4.57 30.28 -3.74
CA ARG A 23 -5.69 29.53 -3.15
C ARG A 23 -7.00 29.75 -3.90
N GLU A 24 -7.24 30.98 -4.36
CA GLU A 24 -8.48 31.37 -5.06
C GLU A 24 -8.50 30.94 -6.54
N GLN A 25 -7.33 30.78 -7.17
CA GLN A 25 -7.23 30.30 -8.55
C GLN A 25 -7.60 28.81 -8.68
N ILE A 26 -7.73 28.08 -7.57
CA ILE A 26 -8.16 26.68 -7.60
C ILE A 26 -9.63 26.64 -8.00
N GLU A 27 -9.95 25.96 -9.10
CA GLU A 27 -11.33 25.76 -9.56
C GLU A 27 -12.07 24.75 -8.66
N ALA A 28 -12.45 25.22 -7.47
CA ALA A 28 -13.01 24.38 -6.41
C ALA A 28 -14.27 23.62 -6.84
N GLU A 29 -15.03 24.13 -7.80
CA GLU A 29 -16.26 23.52 -8.32
C GLU A 29 -16.04 22.20 -9.07
N TYR A 30 -14.84 21.96 -9.61
CA TYR A 30 -14.51 20.72 -10.32
C TYR A 30 -13.74 19.72 -9.45
N LEU A 31 -13.38 20.08 -8.22
CA LEU A 31 -12.61 19.22 -7.34
C LEU A 31 -13.48 18.19 -6.62
N ARG A 32 -13.02 16.93 -6.64
CA ARG A 32 -13.56 15.89 -5.76
C ARG A 32 -13.04 16.10 -4.33
N PRO A 33 -13.79 15.66 -3.31
CA PRO A 33 -13.29 15.68 -1.94
C PRO A 33 -12.00 14.87 -1.83
N LEU A 34 -11.09 15.33 -0.95
CA LEU A 34 -9.85 14.61 -0.70
C LEU A 34 -10.19 13.19 -0.20
N PRO A 35 -9.55 12.13 -0.75
CA PRO A 35 -9.72 10.79 -0.23
C PRO A 35 -9.44 10.75 1.28
N ALA A 36 -10.31 10.07 2.03
CA ALA A 36 -10.16 9.93 3.48
C ALA A 36 -8.86 9.19 3.86
N ILE A 37 -8.39 8.32 2.96
CA ILE A 37 -7.16 7.55 3.12
C ILE A 37 -6.03 8.31 2.45
N ARG A 38 -4.96 8.60 3.21
CA ARG A 38 -3.75 9.21 2.66
C ARG A 38 -3.11 8.28 1.64
N HIS A 39 -2.56 8.84 0.59
CA HIS A 39 -1.74 8.07 -0.35
C HIS A 39 -0.52 7.50 0.38
N GLN A 40 -0.33 6.18 0.30
CA GLN A 40 0.83 5.49 0.82
C GLN A 40 1.75 5.10 -0.33
N MET A 41 3.05 5.37 -0.18
CA MET A 41 4.06 4.95 -1.14
C MET A 41 4.20 3.43 -1.05
N LYS A 42 4.14 2.76 -2.20
CA LYS A 42 4.28 1.31 -2.30
C LYS A 42 5.57 0.98 -2.98
N GLU A 43 6.26 0.00 -2.42
CA GLU A 43 7.46 -0.58 -2.98
C GLU A 43 7.18 -2.02 -3.41
N GLN A 44 8.06 -2.56 -4.25
CA GLN A 44 7.91 -3.92 -4.76
C GLN A 44 9.23 -4.69 -4.63
N ARG A 45 9.10 -5.99 -4.31
CA ARG A 45 10.22 -6.92 -4.25
C ARG A 45 9.80 -8.31 -4.70
N SER A 46 10.63 -8.95 -5.52
CA SER A 46 10.44 -10.36 -5.87
C SER A 46 10.99 -11.30 -4.80
N ALA A 47 10.30 -12.42 -4.56
CA ALA A 47 10.76 -13.50 -3.70
C ALA A 47 10.30 -14.86 -4.23
N THR A 48 10.98 -15.94 -3.86
CA THR A 48 10.55 -17.32 -4.19
C THR A 48 9.89 -17.94 -2.98
N VAL A 49 8.75 -18.60 -3.17
CA VAL A 49 8.07 -19.32 -2.09
C VAL A 49 8.87 -20.55 -1.71
N MET A 50 9.26 -20.63 -0.43
CA MET A 50 10.03 -21.72 0.14
C MET A 50 9.19 -22.99 0.29
N ARG A 51 9.86 -24.14 0.40
CA ARG A 51 9.22 -25.47 0.54
C ARG A 51 8.32 -25.60 1.77
N ASN A 52 8.57 -24.80 2.81
CA ASN A 52 7.73 -24.73 4.01
C ASN A 52 6.46 -23.87 3.83
N CYS A 53 6.15 -23.43 2.61
CA CYS A 53 5.00 -22.56 2.30
C CYS A 53 5.13 -21.13 2.86
N TYR A 54 6.33 -20.57 2.95
CA TYR A 54 6.54 -19.17 3.35
C TYR A 54 7.35 -18.40 2.31
N VAL A 55 7.19 -17.08 2.31
CA VAL A 55 8.14 -16.14 1.69
C VAL A 55 8.81 -15.31 2.76
N THR A 56 10.08 -14.96 2.53
CA THR A 56 10.83 -14.11 3.45
C THR A 56 10.83 -12.67 2.95
N PHE A 57 10.34 -11.77 3.80
CA PHE A 57 10.42 -10.32 3.59
C PHE A 57 11.09 -9.70 4.82
N LYS A 58 12.21 -8.99 4.62
CA LYS A 58 13.00 -8.35 5.70
C LYS A 58 13.23 -9.27 6.92
N LEU A 59 13.65 -10.51 6.68
CA LEU A 59 13.89 -11.54 7.71
C LEU A 59 12.64 -12.00 8.48
N HIS A 60 11.44 -11.56 8.09
CA HIS A 60 10.17 -12.10 8.58
C HIS A 60 9.57 -13.08 7.57
N HIS A 61 8.89 -14.11 8.04
CA HIS A 61 8.32 -15.16 7.20
C HIS A 61 6.79 -15.05 7.12
N TYR A 62 6.27 -14.94 5.90
CA TYR A 62 4.84 -14.82 5.64
C TYR A 62 4.31 -16.05 4.92
N SER A 63 3.25 -16.64 5.48
CA SER A 63 2.63 -17.85 4.94
C SER A 63 2.06 -17.64 3.53
N MET A 64 2.12 -18.71 2.73
CA MET A 64 1.68 -18.78 1.34
C MET A 64 0.87 -20.05 1.10
N PRO A 65 -0.08 -20.04 0.15
CA PRO A 65 -0.76 -21.25 -0.26
C PRO A 65 0.22 -22.25 -0.90
N LYS A 66 0.05 -23.54 -0.61
CA LYS A 66 0.96 -24.62 -1.00
C LYS A 66 1.16 -24.75 -2.51
N GLU A 67 0.17 -24.34 -3.31
CA GLU A 67 0.23 -24.37 -4.77
C GLU A 67 1.22 -23.35 -5.36
N TYR A 68 1.80 -22.47 -4.54
CA TYR A 68 2.82 -21.50 -4.96
C TYR A 68 4.24 -21.89 -4.54
N ILE A 69 4.47 -23.03 -3.88
CA ILE A 69 5.82 -23.51 -3.54
C ILE A 69 6.72 -23.50 -4.79
N GLY A 70 7.92 -22.94 -4.66
CA GLY A 70 8.90 -22.84 -5.75
C GLY A 70 8.61 -21.77 -6.81
N LYS A 71 7.44 -21.12 -6.77
CA LYS A 71 7.10 -20.04 -7.70
C LYS A 71 7.73 -18.72 -7.25
N ARG A 72 8.13 -17.88 -8.22
CA ARG A 72 8.54 -16.50 -7.98
C ARG A 72 7.30 -15.63 -7.86
N VAL A 73 7.21 -14.84 -6.81
CA VAL A 73 6.10 -13.96 -6.48
C VAL A 73 6.59 -12.54 -6.27
N GLU A 74 5.69 -11.58 -6.46
CA GLU A 74 5.94 -10.14 -6.28
C GLU A 74 5.27 -9.68 -4.98
N ILE A 75 6.05 -9.14 -4.06
CA ILE A 75 5.59 -8.58 -2.80
C ILE A 75 5.49 -7.07 -2.99
N VAL A 76 4.27 -6.54 -3.00
CA VAL A 76 3.99 -5.11 -3.00
C VAL A 76 3.64 -4.70 -1.58
N TYR A 77 4.37 -3.76 -0.99
CA TYR A 77 4.22 -3.42 0.42
C TYR A 77 4.23 -1.92 0.67
N ASP A 78 3.60 -1.53 1.76
CA ASP A 78 3.64 -0.19 2.35
C ASP A 78 4.09 -0.29 3.81
N ALA A 79 3.75 0.72 4.62
CA ALA A 79 4.08 0.73 6.05
C ALA A 79 3.32 -0.35 6.83
N ASP A 80 2.11 -0.71 6.37
CA ASP A 80 1.16 -1.47 7.17
C ASP A 80 0.88 -2.87 6.58
N THR A 81 1.04 -3.06 5.28
CA THR A 81 0.58 -4.27 4.59
C THR A 81 1.57 -4.80 3.58
N LEU A 82 1.54 -6.12 3.41
CA LEU A 82 2.19 -6.84 2.32
C LEU A 82 1.13 -7.53 1.46
N LYS A 83 1.11 -7.22 0.18
CA LYS A 83 0.28 -7.89 -0.83
C LYS A 83 1.17 -8.71 -1.74
N ILE A 84 0.92 -10.02 -1.81
CA ILE A 84 1.76 -10.95 -2.55
C ILE A 84 1.02 -11.40 -3.80
N TYR A 85 1.65 -11.21 -4.96
CA TYR A 85 1.11 -11.48 -6.28
C TYR A 85 1.89 -12.57 -7.00
N HIS A 86 1.20 -13.32 -7.84
CA HIS A 86 1.82 -14.20 -8.84
C HIS A 86 1.28 -13.80 -10.21
N GLY A 87 2.11 -13.12 -11.01
CA GLY A 87 1.65 -12.40 -12.19
C GLY A 87 0.70 -11.27 -11.79
N LEU A 88 -0.49 -11.22 -12.41
CA LEU A 88 -1.52 -10.21 -12.11
C LEU A 88 -2.50 -10.63 -11.01
N ARG A 89 -2.35 -11.82 -10.43
CA ARG A 89 -3.27 -12.36 -9.42
C ARG A 89 -2.76 -12.09 -8.00
N LEU A 90 -3.57 -11.43 -7.19
CA LEU A 90 -3.35 -11.34 -5.75
C LEU A 90 -3.53 -12.72 -5.12
N VAL A 91 -2.49 -13.20 -4.44
CA VAL A 91 -2.48 -14.52 -3.79
C VAL A 91 -2.89 -14.39 -2.33
N THR A 92 -2.26 -13.49 -1.60
CA THR A 92 -2.56 -13.26 -0.19
C THR A 92 -2.18 -11.83 0.22
N THR A 93 -2.70 -11.41 1.37
CA THR A 93 -2.38 -10.14 2.01
C THR A 93 -2.15 -10.38 3.49
N HIS A 94 -1.08 -9.79 4.02
CA HIS A 94 -0.66 -9.85 5.41
C HIS A 94 -0.54 -8.44 5.98
N GLN A 95 -0.77 -8.30 7.29
CA GLN A 95 -0.30 -7.12 8.02
C GLN A 95 1.22 -7.22 8.16
N ARG A 96 1.89 -6.08 8.05
CA ARG A 96 3.34 -6.02 8.15
C ARG A 96 3.76 -6.17 9.60
N ASP A 97 4.63 -7.12 9.82
CA ASP A 97 5.37 -7.32 11.05
C ASP A 97 6.87 -7.33 10.71
N ASP A 98 7.61 -6.41 11.32
CA ASP A 98 9.06 -6.27 11.15
C ASP A 98 9.84 -7.03 12.26
N THR A 99 9.16 -7.84 13.08
CA THR A 99 9.79 -8.74 14.06
C THR A 99 10.69 -9.74 13.34
N LEU A 100 11.98 -9.70 13.63
CA LEU A 100 12.98 -10.54 12.97
C LEU A 100 12.76 -12.03 13.25
N TYR A 101 12.89 -12.85 12.20
CA TYR A 101 12.81 -14.32 12.24
C TYR A 101 11.48 -14.90 12.71
N ALA A 102 10.47 -14.05 12.90
CA ALA A 102 9.12 -14.47 13.27
C ALA A 102 8.33 -14.94 12.04
N TYR A 103 7.19 -15.58 12.32
CA TYR A 103 6.30 -16.15 11.33
C TYR A 103 4.90 -15.56 11.47
N THR A 104 4.38 -15.01 10.37
CA THR A 104 2.98 -14.62 10.23
C THR A 104 2.23 -15.66 9.41
N THR A 105 1.41 -16.43 10.11
CA THR A 105 0.62 -17.52 9.54
C THR A 105 -0.83 -17.12 9.41
N LYS A 106 -1.35 -17.16 8.19
CA LYS A 106 -2.76 -16.94 7.90
C LYS A 106 -3.46 -18.29 7.81
N ALA A 107 -4.65 -18.38 8.39
CA ALA A 107 -5.48 -19.57 8.21
C ALA A 107 -5.72 -19.80 6.70
N PRO A 108 -5.71 -21.07 6.24
CA PRO A 108 -6.02 -21.37 4.85
C PRO A 108 -7.40 -20.80 4.55
N GLN A 109 -7.45 -19.85 3.61
CA GLN A 109 -8.73 -19.33 3.12
C GLN A 109 -9.33 -20.43 2.25
N THR A 110 -10.26 -21.21 2.81
CA THR A 110 -11.12 -22.09 2.01
C THR A 110 -11.76 -21.22 0.94
N ALA A 111 -11.55 -21.57 -0.33
CA ALA A 111 -12.25 -20.92 -1.42
C ALA A 111 -13.75 -21.06 -1.16
N ARG A 112 -14.44 -19.92 -0.94
CA ARG A 112 -15.90 -19.90 -0.90
C ARG A 112 -16.41 -20.56 -2.17
N THR A 113 -17.18 -21.64 -2.02
CA THR A 113 -17.78 -22.30 -3.17
C THR A 113 -18.82 -21.36 -3.80
N PRO A 114 -18.96 -21.31 -5.14
CA PRO A 114 -19.81 -20.32 -5.81
C PRO A 114 -21.32 -20.40 -5.53
N TRP A 115 -21.81 -21.33 -4.70
CA TRP A 115 -23.24 -21.55 -4.46
C TRP A 115 -23.72 -21.16 -3.05
N GLU A 116 -22.89 -20.51 -2.23
CA GLU A 116 -23.26 -20.12 -0.86
C GLU A 116 -23.82 -18.69 -0.70
N LEU A 117 -24.38 -18.05 -1.75
CA LEU A 117 -25.25 -16.86 -1.65
C LEU A 117 -26.26 -16.80 -2.80
#